data_AF-A0AAW2S509-F1
#
_entry.id   AF-A0AAW2S509-F1
#
_cell.length_a   1.000
_cell.length_b   1.000
_cell.length_c   1.000
_cell.angle_alpha   90.00
_cell.angle_beta   90.00
_cell.angle_gamma   90.00
#
_symmetry.space_group_name_H-M   'P 1'
#
loop_
_entity.id
_entity.type
_entity.pdbx_description
1 polymer ?
#
loop_
_entity_poly.entity_id
_entity_poly.type
_entity_poly.pdbx_seq_one_letter_code
_entity_poly.pdbx_strand_id
1 'polypeptide(L)'
;MNLKEALQEIMSLDISEESRLSLENVNRLIQRNFSENPLAWWDRNKIEVTLKVKEECKYEYVRYKSIQMNIKDKKDMQMIIKEHINLGLIEPGVSTYSSPSFLVRNHGAI
;
A
#
# COMPACT_ATOMS: atom_id res chain seq x y z
N MET A 1 2.52 -1.89 22.52
CA MET A 1 2.50 -3.35 22.55
C MET A 1 2.49 -3.85 21.12
N ASN A 2 3.60 -4.40 20.64
CA ASN A 2 3.67 -4.95 19.29
C ASN A 2 3.08 -6.37 19.25
N LEU A 3 2.75 -6.88 18.05
CA LEU A 3 2.10 -8.20 17.88
C LEU A 3 2.88 -9.35 18.55
N LYS A 4 4.21 -9.25 18.58
CA LYS A 4 5.14 -10.21 19.17
C LYS A 4 5.05 -10.24 20.70
N GLU A 5 4.91 -9.07 21.33
CA GLU A 5 4.77 -8.93 22.79
C GLU A 5 3.42 -9.50 23.26
N ALA A 6 2.34 -9.20 22.53
CA ALA A 6 1.01 -9.74 22.83
C ALA A 6 0.96 -11.27 22.67
N LEU A 7 1.64 -11.83 21.66
CA LEU A 7 1.73 -13.28 21.47
C LEU A 7 2.50 -13.98 22.61
N GLN A 8 3.56 -13.37 23.13
CA GLN A 8 4.31 -13.92 24.27
C GLN A 8 3.49 -13.94 25.55
N GLU A 9 2.72 -12.88 25.82
CA GLU A 9 1.82 -12.82 26.99
C GLU A 9 0.74 -13.91 26.92
N ILE A 10 0.14 -14.13 25.75
CA ILE A 10 -0.90 -15.13 25.58
C ILE A 10 -0.35 -16.57 25.74
N MET A 11 0.87 -16.82 25.27
CA MET A 11 1.53 -18.14 25.46
C MET A 11 1.80 -18.46 26.94
N SER A 12 1.92 -17.44 27.79
CA SER A 12 2.20 -17.57 29.22
C SER A 12 0.96 -17.81 30.10
N LEU A 13 -0.25 -17.69 29.55
CA LEU A 13 -1.50 -17.95 30.26
C LEU A 13 -1.76 -19.46 30.42
N ASP A 14 -2.29 -19.84 31.58
CA ASP A 14 -2.70 -21.21 31.89
C ASP A 14 -4.10 -21.47 31.30
N ILE A 15 -4.11 -21.79 30.00
CA ILE A 15 -5.32 -22.05 29.21
C ILE A 15 -5.38 -23.52 28.83
N SER A 16 -6.59 -24.09 28.80
CA SER A 16 -6.79 -25.47 28.38
C SER A 16 -6.28 -25.70 26.96
N GLU A 17 -5.86 -26.94 26.68
CA GLU A 17 -5.31 -27.33 25.37
C GLU A 17 -6.29 -27.08 24.22
N GLU A 18 -7.59 -27.25 24.48
CA GLU A 18 -8.69 -26.97 23.55
C GLU A 18 -8.83 -25.46 23.26
N SER A 19 -8.66 -24.60 24.27
CA SER A 19 -8.61 -23.14 24.07
C SER A 19 -7.36 -22.69 23.33
N ARG A 20 -6.20 -23.36 23.53
CA ARG A 20 -4.97 -23.09 22.76
C ARG A 20 -5.13 -23.42 21.27
N LEU A 21 -5.71 -24.58 20.94
CA LEU A 21 -6.03 -24.98 19.57
C LEU A 21 -7.02 -24.01 18.89
N SER A 22 -8.03 -23.55 19.63
CA SER A 22 -8.96 -22.52 19.15
C SER A 22 -8.24 -21.20 18.84
N LEU A 23 -7.34 -20.78 19.73
CA LEU A 23 -6.59 -19.53 19.56
C LEU A 23 -5.58 -19.60 18.39
N GLU A 24 -4.90 -20.73 18.22
CA GLU A 24 -4.04 -20.96 17.05
C GLU A 24 -4.84 -20.89 15.75
N ASN A 25 -6.04 -21.47 15.71
CA ASN A 25 -6.92 -21.39 14.55
C ASN A 25 -7.36 -19.96 14.25
N VAL A 26 -7.70 -19.18 15.27
CA VAL A 26 -8.01 -17.75 15.13
C VAL A 26 -6.80 -16.97 14.63
N ASN A 27 -5.61 -17.18 15.19
CA ASN A 27 -4.38 -16.55 14.72
C ASN A 27 -4.06 -16.91 13.26
N ARG A 28 -4.27 -18.18 12.88
CA ARG A 28 -4.12 -18.63 11.49
C ARG A 28 -5.09 -17.92 10.55
N LEU A 29 -6.36 -17.77 10.95
CA LEU A 29 -7.37 -17.04 10.19
C LEU A 29 -7.02 -15.55 10.08
N ILE A 30 -6.54 -14.93 11.15
CA ILE A 30 -6.13 -13.53 11.14
C ILE A 30 -4.93 -13.35 10.21
N GLN A 31 -3.85 -14.13 10.37
CA GLN A 31 -2.67 -14.05 9.52
C GLN A 31 -2.94 -14.37 8.05
N ARG A 32 -3.92 -15.24 7.77
CA ARG A 32 -4.33 -15.54 6.39
C ARG A 32 -5.05 -14.37 5.73
N ASN A 33 -5.88 -13.65 6.48
CA ASN A 33 -6.78 -12.63 5.94
C ASN A 33 -6.29 -11.19 6.14
N PHE A 34 -5.40 -10.95 7.11
CA PHE A 34 -4.86 -9.65 7.48
C PHE A 34 -3.34 -9.68 7.41
N SER A 35 -2.76 -8.68 6.76
CA SER A 35 -1.31 -8.48 6.70
C SER A 35 -1.00 -7.02 6.96
N GLU A 36 0.10 -6.76 7.66
CA GLU A 36 0.67 -5.42 7.78
C GLU A 36 1.18 -4.90 6.43
N ASN A 37 1.47 -5.79 5.48
CA ASN A 37 1.73 -5.42 4.10
C ASN A 37 0.39 -5.24 3.36
N PRO A 38 -0.01 -4.01 2.98
CA PRO A 38 -1.25 -3.76 2.25
C PRO A 38 -1.29 -4.46 0.88
N LEU A 39 -0.13 -4.87 0.35
CA LEU A 39 0.00 -5.61 -0.90
C LEU A 39 0.00 -7.12 -0.76
N ALA A 40 -0.03 -7.69 0.45
CA ALA A 40 0.14 -9.13 0.65
C ALA A 40 -0.89 -9.99 -0.11
N TRP A 41 -2.11 -9.50 -0.30
CA TRP A 41 -3.11 -10.19 -1.11
C TRP A 41 -2.76 -10.15 -2.61
N TRP A 42 -2.32 -8.99 -3.11
CA TRP A 42 -1.95 -8.74 -4.50
C TRP A 42 -0.66 -9.50 -4.88
N ASP A 43 0.31 -9.57 -3.97
CA ASP A 43 1.55 -10.33 -4.16
C ASP A 43 1.27 -11.83 -4.36
N ARG A 44 0.27 -12.37 -3.67
CA ARG A 44 -0.17 -13.76 -3.78
C ARG A 44 -1.04 -14.03 -5.00
N ASN A 45 -1.78 -13.02 -5.46
CA ASN A 45 -2.78 -13.13 -6.53
C ASN A 45 -2.46 -12.09 -7.61
N LYS A 46 -1.28 -12.17 -8.22
CA LYS A 46 -0.88 -11.23 -9.28
C LYS A 46 -1.87 -11.27 -10.44
N ILE A 47 -2.76 -10.29 -10.49
CA ILE A 47 -3.66 -10.05 -11.62
C ILE A 47 -3.01 -8.94 -12.45
N GLU A 48 -2.48 -9.31 -13.60
CA GLU A 48 -1.90 -8.35 -14.54
C GLU A 48 -2.94 -7.94 -15.58
N VAL A 49 -3.05 -6.64 -15.81
CA VAL A 49 -3.92 -6.08 -16.86
C VAL A 49 -3.04 -5.35 -17.86
N THR A 50 -3.19 -5.68 -19.14
CA THR A 50 -2.53 -4.94 -20.21
C THR A 50 -3.41 -3.78 -20.67
N LEU A 51 -2.92 -2.57 -20.48
CA LEU A 51 -3.52 -1.37 -21.07
C LEU A 51 -3.02 -1.21 -22.51
N LYS A 52 -3.94 -1.15 -23.48
CA LYS A 52 -3.61 -0.88 -24.89
C LYS A 52 -3.87 0.59 -25.20
N VAL A 53 -2.85 1.26 -25.72
CA VAL A 53 -3.00 2.61 -26.27
C VAL A 53 -3.84 2.52 -27.53
N LYS A 54 -4.81 3.43 -27.69
CA LYS A 54 -5.61 3.53 -28.91
C LYS A 54 -4.70 3.85 -30.10
N GLU A 55 -5.05 3.36 -31.29
CA GLU A 55 -4.21 3.49 -32.49
C GLU A 55 -3.87 4.95 -32.79
N GLU A 56 -4.86 5.83 -32.68
CA GLU A 56 -4.74 7.27 -32.88
C GLU A 56 -3.78 7.97 -31.91
N CYS A 57 -3.47 7.36 -30.77
CA CYS A 57 -2.62 7.94 -29.72
C CYS A 57 -1.20 7.34 -29.69
N LYS A 58 -0.87 6.35 -30.54
CA LYS A 58 0.40 5.62 -30.47
C LYS A 58 1.66 6.48 -30.61
N TYR A 59 1.55 7.60 -31.31
CA TYR A 59 2.68 8.49 -31.60
C TYR A 59 2.62 9.84 -30.88
N GLU A 60 1.59 10.06 -30.05
CA GLU A 60 1.48 11.27 -29.26
C GLU A 60 2.34 11.14 -28.00
N TYR A 61 3.49 11.80 -27.99
CA TYR A 61 4.32 11.90 -26.79
C TYR A 61 3.69 12.89 -25.80
N VAL A 62 2.97 12.35 -24.83
CA VAL A 62 2.33 13.15 -23.78
C VAL A 62 3.33 13.40 -22.65
N ARG A 63 3.99 14.55 -22.69
CA ARG A 63 4.93 15.00 -21.64
C ARG A 63 4.51 16.33 -21.06
N TYR A 64 3.67 16.29 -20.05
CA TYR A 64 3.22 17.50 -19.36
C TYR A 64 4.24 17.98 -18.32
N LYS A 65 4.33 19.29 -18.17
CA LYS A 65 5.07 19.93 -17.08
C LYS A 65 4.37 19.68 -15.74
N SER A 66 5.14 19.54 -14.67
CA SER A 66 4.62 19.42 -13.32
C SER A 66 3.86 20.69 -12.90
N ILE A 67 2.78 20.51 -12.15
CA ILE A 67 2.03 21.62 -11.55
C ILE A 67 2.92 22.27 -10.48
N GLN A 68 2.93 23.61 -10.44
CA GLN A 68 3.62 24.33 -9.38
C GLN A 68 2.87 24.16 -8.05
N MET A 69 3.60 23.75 -7.02
CA MET A 69 3.07 23.56 -5.67
C MET A 69 3.71 24.55 -4.71
N ASN A 70 2.96 24.97 -3.69
CA ASN A 70 3.56 25.67 -2.56
C ASN A 70 4.51 24.74 -1.77
N ILE A 71 5.34 25.33 -0.91
CA ILE A 71 6.37 24.60 -0.17
C ILE A 71 5.77 23.51 0.73
N LYS A 72 4.61 23.78 1.35
CA LYS A 72 3.94 22.84 2.25
C LYS A 72 3.45 21.62 1.48
N ASP A 73 2.70 21.83 0.40
CA ASP A 73 2.17 20.76 -0.45
C ASP A 73 3.29 19.91 -1.05
N LYS A 74 4.40 20.55 -1.46
CA LYS A 74 5.58 19.83 -1.96
C LYS A 74 6.17 18.90 -0.90
N LYS A 75 6.27 19.36 0.35
CA LYS A 75 6.78 18.55 1.47
C LYS A 75 5.85 17.39 1.80
N ASP A 76 4.54 17.66 1.88
CA ASP A 76 3.52 16.64 2.14
C ASP A 76 3.53 15.58 1.03
N MET A 77 3.60 16.00 -0.23
CA MET A 77 3.67 15.08 -1.37
C MET A 77 4.94 14.24 -1.38
N GLN A 78 6.11 14.80 -1.03
CA GLN A 78 7.36 14.04 -0.90
C GLN A 78 7.27 12.93 0.16
N MET A 79 6.62 13.21 1.29
CA MET A 79 6.39 12.23 2.34
C MET A 79 5.50 11.08 1.84
N ILE A 80 4.39 11.42 1.17
CA ILE A 80 3.47 10.43 0.58
C ILE A 80 4.18 9.55 -0.46
N ILE A 81 4.94 10.17 -1.37
CA ILE A 81 5.72 9.42 -2.39
C ILE A 81 6.69 8.45 -1.72
N LYS A 82 7.42 8.90 -0.70
CA LYS A 82 8.38 8.05 0.04
C LYS A 82 7.68 6.87 0.70
N GLU A 83 6.53 7.10 1.33
CA GLU A 83 5.72 6.04 1.93
C GLU A 83 5.25 5.03 0.87
N HIS A 84 4.75 5.50 -0.27
CA HIS A 84 4.26 4.62 -1.34
C HIS A 84 5.40 3.80 -1.97
N ILE A 85 6.60 4.36 -2.10
CA ILE A 85 7.79 3.60 -2.54
C ILE A 85 8.14 2.52 -1.51
N ASN A 86 8.17 2.87 -0.22
CA ASN A 86 8.48 1.91 0.85
C ASN A 86 7.46 0.76 0.92
N LEU A 87 6.19 1.04 0.61
CA LEU A 87 5.12 0.06 0.53
C LEU A 87 5.12 -0.74 -0.79
N GLY A 88 6.00 -0.43 -1.75
CA GLY A 88 6.04 -1.08 -3.06
C GLY A 88 4.86 -0.74 -3.99
N LEU A 89 4.13 0.34 -3.71
CA LEU A 89 2.96 0.78 -4.49
C LEU A 89 3.36 1.51 -5.79
N ILE A 90 4.50 2.21 -5.76
CA ILE A 90 5.05 2.95 -6.89
C ILE A 90 6.57 2.79 -6.93
N GLU A 91 7.16 3.00 -8.10
CA GLU A 91 8.60 2.99 -8.30
C GLU A 91 9.07 4.16 -9.18
N PRO A 92 10.34 4.60 -9.07
CA PRO A 92 10.91 5.56 -10.00
C PRO A 92 10.92 5.00 -11.43
N GLY A 93 10.22 5.68 -12.35
CA GLY A 93 10.18 5.31 -13.77
C GLY A 93 11.01 6.23 -14.67
N VAL A 94 11.46 5.71 -15.81
CA VAL A 94 12.14 6.45 -16.88
C VAL A 94 11.27 6.65 -18.12
N SER A 95 9.95 6.68 -17.93
CA SER A 95 8.97 6.78 -19.02
C SER A 95 9.14 8.06 -19.83
N THR A 96 8.95 7.95 -21.15
CA THR A 96 8.83 9.11 -22.06
C THR A 96 7.52 9.87 -21.86
N TYR A 97 6.55 9.26 -21.18
CA TYR A 97 5.25 9.83 -20.86
C TYR A 97 5.24 10.37 -19.43
N SER A 98 4.64 11.55 -19.23
CA SER A 98 4.46 12.13 -17.90
C SER A 98 3.15 12.88 -17.77
N SER A 99 2.41 12.59 -16.70
CA SER A 99 1.20 13.30 -16.32
C SER A 99 1.49 14.21 -15.12
N PRO A 100 0.88 15.41 -15.05
CA PRO A 100 1.01 16.23 -13.87
C PRO A 100 0.25 15.59 -12.70
N SER A 101 0.68 15.86 -11.48
CA SER A 101 0.02 15.40 -10.25
C SER A 101 -0.11 16.57 -9.28
N PHE A 102 -1.10 16.51 -8.39
CA PHE A 102 -1.37 17.52 -7.38
C PHE A 102 -1.94 16.88 -6.11
N LEU A 103 -1.75 17.56 -4.97
CA LEU A 103 -2.26 17.10 -3.69
C LEU A 103 -3.72 17.54 -3.53
N VAL A 104 -4.59 16.61 -3.14
CA VAL A 104 -5.96 16.91 -2.72
C VAL A 104 -6.09 16.62 -1.24
N ARG A 105 -6.60 17.58 -0.47
CA ARG A 105 -6.88 17.40 0.95
C ARG A 105 -8.29 16.84 1.10
N ASN A 106 -8.44 15.78 1.89
CA ASN A 106 -9.75 15.32 2.27
C ASN A 106 -10.34 16.31 3.29
N HIS A 107 -11.43 16.98 2.92
CA HIS A 107 -12.15 17.90 3.80
C HIS A 107 -13.23 17.18 4.64
N GLY A 108 -13.36 15.86 4.53
CA GLY A 108 -14.44 15.07 5.11
C GLY A 108 -14.18 14.45 6.50
N ALA A 109 -13.20 14.91 7.26
CA ALA A 109 -12.99 14.47 8.64
C ALA A 109 -12.90 15.70 9.56
N ILE A 110 -13.98 15.94 10.30
CA ILE A 110 -14.00 16.68 11.57
C ILE A 110 -14.09 15.63 12.67
#